data_AF-A0A938BJT4-F1
#
_entry.id   AF-A0A938BJT4-F1
#
_cell.length_a   1.000
_cell.length_b   1.000
_cell.length_c   1.000
_cell.angle_alpha   90.00
_cell.angle_beta   90.00
_cell.angle_gamma   90.00
#
_symmetry.space_group_name_H-M   'P 1'
#
loop_
_entity.id
_entity.type
_entity.pdbx_description
1 polymer ?
#
loop_
_entity_poly.entity_id
_entity_poly.type
_entity_poly.pdbx_seq_one_letter_code
_entity_poly.pdbx_strand_id
1 'polypeptide(L)'
;MVFIVCTSAPTVARSYWPFNPAVRRAFTIISDRTHFNNIKLLKGGAAQTTGFTFAIDLKLEHGINIKIDAADTAALSVRTSDLKVDSHANAEQSLKNIDTAIEKVAAIRNRLGAGMESLGHAAASLNVTSNAANASQSLIRELDTAQESIRLSRNQIMSQSSRAMFVQANQIATSVLNLPR
;
A
#
# COMPACT_ATOMS: atom_id res chain seq x y z
N MET A 1 34.16 -0.28 52.27
CA MET A 1 34.99 -1.42 51.81
C MET A 1 34.47 -2.67 52.50
N VAL A 2 33.46 -3.32 51.92
CA VAL A 2 32.92 -4.59 52.42
C VAL A 2 33.23 -5.63 51.36
N PHE A 3 34.29 -6.39 51.64
CA PHE A 3 34.70 -7.58 50.93
C PHE A 3 33.81 -8.73 51.43
N ILE A 4 32.92 -9.27 50.60
CA ILE A 4 32.18 -10.51 50.88
C ILE A 4 32.61 -11.54 49.83
N VAL A 5 33.51 -12.40 50.29
CA VAL A 5 33.67 -13.84 50.03
C VAL A 5 32.91 -14.41 48.81
N CYS A 6 33.67 -14.86 47.80
CA CYS A 6 33.23 -15.84 46.81
C CYS A 6 34.18 -17.04 46.83
N THR A 7 33.96 -17.97 47.74
CA THR A 7 34.42 -19.36 47.62
C THR A 7 33.30 -20.27 48.13
N SER A 8 32.86 -21.20 47.28
CA SER A 8 31.82 -22.24 47.50
C SER A 8 30.34 -21.82 47.44
N ALA A 9 29.78 -21.71 46.22
CA ALA A 9 28.47 -22.28 45.86
C ALA A 9 28.22 -22.10 44.35
N PRO A 10 28.01 -23.18 43.57
CA PRO A 10 27.88 -23.10 42.12
C PRO A 10 26.45 -22.71 41.68
N THR A 11 26.33 -22.28 40.42
CA THR A 11 25.11 -22.20 39.59
C THR A 11 24.08 -21.09 39.77
N VAL A 12 23.74 -20.56 40.95
CA VAL A 12 22.55 -19.67 41.06
C VAL A 12 22.82 -18.19 40.73
N ALA A 13 24.05 -17.70 40.92
CA ALA A 13 24.40 -16.30 40.60
C ALA A 13 24.56 -16.02 39.09
N ARG A 14 24.66 -17.05 38.25
CA ARG A 14 24.69 -16.91 36.78
C ARG A 14 23.30 -16.74 36.16
N SER A 15 22.24 -16.97 36.94
CA SER A 15 20.85 -17.02 36.45
C SER A 15 20.17 -15.66 36.38
N TYR A 16 20.59 -14.69 37.19
CA TYR A 16 19.82 -13.45 37.35
C TYR A 16 20.31 -12.29 36.47
N TRP A 17 21.58 -12.24 36.06
CA TRP A 17 22.12 -11.01 35.46
C TRP A 17 23.12 -11.14 34.29
N PRO A 18 22.84 -11.97 33.26
CA PRO A 18 23.31 -11.64 31.93
C PRO A 18 22.08 -11.51 31.02
N PHE A 19 21.37 -10.38 31.06
CA PHE A 19 20.24 -10.05 30.16
C PHE A 19 19.34 -11.24 29.81
N ASN A 20 18.24 -11.43 30.56
CA ASN A 20 17.29 -12.55 30.47
C ASN A 20 17.32 -13.25 29.09
N PRO A 21 17.88 -14.47 28.98
CA PRO A 21 18.07 -15.14 27.69
C PRO A 21 16.75 -15.36 26.94
N ALA A 22 15.61 -15.36 27.66
CA ALA A 22 14.28 -15.43 27.05
C ALA A 22 13.95 -14.19 26.21
N VAL A 23 14.31 -12.98 26.69
CA VAL A 23 14.06 -11.74 25.95
C VAL A 23 14.90 -11.68 24.69
N ARG A 24 16.19 -12.03 24.77
CA ARG A 24 17.06 -12.13 23.60
C ARG A 24 16.57 -13.17 22.60
N ARG A 25 16.16 -14.35 23.09
CA ARG A 25 15.56 -15.38 22.25
C ARG A 25 14.28 -14.89 21.58
N ALA A 26 13.46 -14.09 22.28
CA ALA A 26 12.27 -13.48 21.71
C ALA A 26 12.63 -12.53 20.56
N PHE A 27 13.66 -11.68 20.71
CA PHE A 27 14.14 -10.83 19.61
C PHE A 27 14.56 -11.63 18.38
N THR A 28 15.35 -12.70 18.56
CA THR A 28 15.75 -13.57 17.44
C THR A 28 14.55 -14.29 16.82
N ILE A 29 13.58 -14.74 17.62
CA ILE A 29 12.36 -15.38 17.09
C ILE A 29 11.54 -14.37 16.28
N ILE A 30 11.37 -13.14 16.77
CA ILE A 30 10.62 -12.10 16.07
C ILE A 30 11.34 -11.73 14.77
N SER A 31 12.65 -11.50 14.78
CA SER A 31 13.39 -11.17 13.55
C SER A 31 13.31 -12.27 12.51
N ASP A 32 13.34 -13.53 12.94
CA ASP A 32 13.43 -14.70 12.05
C ASP A 32 12.06 -15.18 11.56
N ARG A 33 11.01 -15.03 12.37
CA ARG A 33 9.65 -15.49 12.05
C ARG A 33 8.76 -14.44 11.40
N THR A 34 9.11 -13.16 11.45
CA THR A 34 8.29 -12.11 10.83
C THR A 34 8.44 -12.15 9.30
N HIS A 35 7.46 -12.76 8.64
CA HIS A 35 7.37 -12.82 7.19
C HIS A 35 5.94 -12.49 6.74
N PHE A 36 5.82 -11.91 5.54
CA PHE A 36 4.55 -11.74 4.85
C PHE A 36 4.67 -12.36 3.46
N ASN A 37 3.71 -13.19 3.07
CA ASN A 37 3.75 -13.92 1.80
C ASN A 37 5.11 -14.63 1.55
N ASN A 38 5.64 -15.30 2.58
CA ASN A 38 6.96 -15.96 2.59
C ASN A 38 8.18 -15.05 2.38
N ILE A 39 8.01 -13.73 2.37
CA ILE A 39 9.10 -12.75 2.30
C ILE A 39 9.44 -12.31 3.73
N LYS A 40 10.71 -12.48 4.11
CA LYS A 40 11.21 -12.02 5.41
C LYS A 40 11.26 -10.49 5.47
N LEU A 41 10.78 -9.93 6.57
CA LEU A 41 10.66 -8.47 6.72
C LEU A 41 11.80 -7.87 7.55
N LEU A 42 12.24 -8.56 8.61
CA LEU A 42 13.12 -7.99 9.64
C LEU A 42 14.55 -8.57 9.66
N LYS A 43 14.83 -9.63 8.87
CA LYS A 43 16.15 -10.25 8.79
C LYS A 43 16.46 -10.77 7.39
N GLY A 44 17.31 -10.04 6.67
CA GLY A 44 17.73 -10.34 5.31
C GLY A 44 16.58 -10.35 4.31
N GLY A 45 16.92 -10.30 3.02
CA GLY A 45 15.96 -10.42 1.91
C GLY A 45 15.53 -9.08 1.29
N ALA A 46 14.54 -9.17 0.39
CA ALA A 46 14.12 -8.08 -0.49
C ALA A 46 13.62 -6.82 0.25
N ALA A 47 13.03 -6.97 1.45
CA ALA A 47 12.55 -5.86 2.27
C ALA A 47 13.65 -4.85 2.64
N GLN A 48 14.90 -5.32 2.75
CA GLN A 48 16.07 -4.55 3.19
C GLN A 48 16.88 -4.00 2.00
N THR A 49 17.02 -4.80 0.94
CA THR A 49 17.88 -4.43 -0.20
C THR A 49 17.17 -3.51 -1.18
N THR A 50 16.00 -3.92 -1.67
CA THR A 50 15.24 -3.20 -2.69
C THR A 50 14.09 -2.39 -2.09
N GLY A 51 13.53 -2.86 -0.98
CA GLY A 51 12.28 -2.37 -0.42
C GLY A 51 11.07 -2.95 -1.15
N PHE A 52 9.88 -2.66 -0.60
CA PHE A 52 8.60 -3.02 -1.20
C PHE A 52 8.06 -1.85 -2.01
N THR A 53 8.03 -1.99 -3.33
CA THR A 53 7.35 -1.05 -4.20
C THR A 53 5.88 -1.42 -4.31
N PHE A 54 5.02 -0.56 -3.77
CA PHE A 54 3.58 -0.63 -3.98
C PHE A 54 3.25 0.18 -5.23
N ALA A 55 2.81 -0.49 -6.30
CA ALA A 55 2.38 0.16 -7.52
C ALA A 55 1.06 0.90 -7.26
N ILE A 56 1.01 2.18 -7.61
CA ILE A 56 -0.16 3.06 -7.43
C ILE A 56 -0.80 3.40 -8.78
N ASP A 57 -0.05 3.22 -9.86
CA ASP A 57 -0.47 3.46 -11.22
C ASP A 57 -0.22 2.21 -12.09
N LEU A 58 -0.79 2.21 -13.29
CA LEU A 58 -0.65 1.17 -14.30
C LEU A 58 0.77 1.14 -14.91
N LYS A 59 1.59 2.17 -14.64
CA LYS A 59 3.00 2.24 -15.04
C LYS A 59 3.90 1.80 -13.89
N LEU A 60 4.82 0.87 -14.17
CA LEU A 60 5.73 0.24 -13.21
C LEU A 60 6.69 1.22 -12.49
N GLU A 61 6.77 2.47 -12.94
CA GLU A 61 7.70 3.49 -12.42
C GLU A 61 7.09 4.37 -11.31
N HIS A 62 5.76 4.37 -11.14
CA HIS A 62 5.07 5.15 -10.11
C HIS A 62 4.59 4.24 -8.97
N GLY A 63 5.44 4.09 -7.96
CA GLY A 63 5.11 3.33 -6.76
C GLY A 63 5.75 3.89 -5.50
N ILE A 64 5.08 3.70 -4.37
CA ILE A 64 5.65 4.01 -3.06
C ILE A 64 6.60 2.87 -2.68
N ASN A 65 7.89 3.16 -2.59
CA ASN A 65 8.89 2.20 -2.11
C ASN A 65 9.10 2.34 -0.60
N ILE A 66 8.81 1.26 0.14
CA ILE A 66 9.02 1.19 1.59
C ILE A 66 10.15 0.19 1.87
N LYS A 67 11.28 0.72 2.34
CA LYS A 67 12.39 -0.10 2.85
C LYS A 67 12.25 -0.30 4.35
N ILE A 68 12.44 -1.54 4.79
CA ILE A 68 12.46 -1.92 6.20
C ILE A 68 13.89 -2.32 6.53
N ASP A 69 14.53 -1.59 7.45
CA ASP A 69 15.90 -1.91 7.85
C ASP A 69 15.95 -3.19 8.70
N ALA A 70 17.13 -3.82 8.79
CA ALA A 70 17.31 -5.01 9.60
C ALA A 70 17.11 -4.72 11.10
N ALA A 71 16.33 -5.56 11.77
CA ALA A 71 16.05 -5.47 13.20
C ALA A 71 16.43 -6.76 13.94
N ASP A 72 17.48 -7.45 13.46
CA ASP A 72 18.03 -8.59 14.16
C ASP A 72 18.97 -8.17 15.30
N THR A 73 19.35 -9.12 16.15
CA THR A 73 20.20 -8.85 17.31
C THR A 73 21.59 -8.32 16.94
N ALA A 74 22.06 -8.53 15.69
CA ALA A 74 23.35 -8.02 15.23
C ALA A 74 23.22 -6.57 14.71
N ALA A 75 22.19 -6.27 13.92
CA ALA A 75 21.87 -4.93 13.41
C ALA A 75 21.53 -3.93 14.53
N LEU A 76 20.93 -4.43 15.62
CA LEU A 76 20.60 -3.66 16.81
C LEU A 76 21.74 -3.64 17.86
N SER A 77 22.86 -4.35 17.64
CA SER A 77 23.98 -4.45 18.60
C SER A 77 23.58 -4.97 20.00
N VAL A 78 22.65 -5.94 20.04
CA VAL A 78 22.09 -6.53 21.28
C VAL A 78 22.55 -8.00 21.42
N ARG A 79 23.73 -8.35 20.89
CA ARG A 79 24.27 -9.71 21.03
C ARG A 79 24.84 -9.91 22.43
N THR A 80 25.04 -11.16 22.81
CA THR A 80 25.70 -11.52 24.08
C THR A 80 27.13 -10.98 24.20
N SER A 81 27.81 -10.73 23.08
CA SER A 81 29.13 -10.09 23.05
C SER A 81 29.07 -8.60 23.37
N ASP A 82 27.93 -7.96 23.06
CA ASP A 82 27.78 -6.51 22.99
C ASP A 82 27.15 -5.94 24.28
N LEU A 83 26.53 -6.80 25.08
CA LEU A 83 25.91 -6.48 26.37
C LEU A 83 26.64 -7.20 27.50
N LYS A 84 27.65 -6.53 28.06
CA LYS A 84 28.44 -7.03 29.19
C LYS A 84 28.26 -6.12 30.40
N VAL A 85 28.09 -6.72 31.57
CA VAL A 85 27.87 -6.00 32.85
C VAL A 85 28.91 -6.42 33.89
N ASP A 86 30.08 -6.87 33.43
CA ASP A 86 31.21 -7.31 34.24
C ASP A 86 32.01 -6.14 34.84
N SER A 87 31.90 -4.94 34.27
CA SER A 87 32.48 -3.71 34.83
C SER A 87 31.52 -2.53 34.70
N HIS A 88 31.73 -1.46 35.49
CA HIS A 88 30.92 -0.25 35.41
C HIS A 88 30.96 0.38 34.01
N ALA A 89 32.14 0.45 33.39
CA ALA A 89 32.32 0.96 32.04
C ALA A 89 31.56 0.11 30.98
N ASN A 90 31.62 -1.22 31.11
CA ASN A 90 30.91 -2.12 30.19
C ASN A 90 29.39 -2.03 30.37
N ALA A 91 28.91 -1.85 31.60
CA ALA A 91 27.50 -1.64 31.90
C ALA A 91 26.98 -0.33 31.26
N GLU A 92 27.74 0.77 31.35
CA GLU A 92 27.40 2.04 30.71
C GLU A 92 27.35 1.91 29.18
N GLN A 93 28.32 1.21 28.59
CA GLN A 93 28.32 0.95 27.14
C GLN A 93 27.13 0.09 26.72
N SER A 94 26.76 -0.90 27.53
CA SER A 94 25.61 -1.76 27.25
C SER A 94 24.29 -0.99 27.29
N LEU A 95 24.14 -0.03 28.20
CA LEU A 95 22.99 0.87 28.23
C LEU A 95 22.93 1.74 26.97
N LYS A 96 24.05 2.36 26.57
CA LYS A 96 24.12 3.15 25.32
C LYS A 96 23.76 2.32 24.08
N ASN A 97 24.20 1.07 24.03
CA ASN A 97 23.86 0.16 22.93
C ASN A 97 22.33 -0.12 22.89
N ILE A 98 21.68 -0.24 24.04
CA ILE A 98 20.23 -0.44 24.14
C ILE A 98 19.47 0.81 23.74
N ASP A 99 19.89 1.99 24.18
CA ASP A 99 19.26 3.26 23.79
C ASP A 99 19.33 3.43 22.25
N THR A 100 20.50 3.16 21.67
CA THR A 100 20.67 3.16 20.21
C THR A 100 19.78 2.13 19.52
N ALA A 101 19.61 0.93 20.11
CA ALA A 101 18.72 -0.09 19.56
C ALA A 101 17.25 0.36 19.59
N ILE A 102 16.81 1.01 20.67
CA ILE A 102 15.45 1.56 20.80
C ILE A 102 15.22 2.65 19.75
N GLU A 103 16.17 3.56 19.58
CA GLU A 103 16.10 4.62 18.56
C GLU A 103 16.00 4.04 17.14
N LYS A 104 16.79 3.02 16.83
CA LYS A 104 16.70 2.32 15.53
C LYS A 104 15.32 1.69 15.30
N VAL A 105 14.76 1.00 16.30
CA VAL A 105 13.43 0.40 16.19
C VAL A 105 12.36 1.48 16.04
N ALA A 106 12.48 2.59 16.77
CA ALA A 106 11.58 3.73 16.64
C ALA A 106 11.67 4.35 15.23
N ALA A 107 12.88 4.51 14.68
CA ALA A 107 13.08 4.99 13.31
C ALA A 107 12.44 4.08 12.27
N ILE A 108 12.59 2.75 12.39
CA ILE A 108 11.92 1.79 11.50
C ILE A 108 10.39 1.96 11.59
N ARG A 109 9.84 2.07 12.81
CA ARG A 109 8.40 2.28 13.01
C ARG A 109 7.91 3.60 12.40
N ASN A 110 8.67 4.66 12.54
CA ASN A 110 8.35 5.97 11.97
C ASN A 110 8.32 5.91 10.43
N ARG A 111 9.30 5.23 9.81
CA ARG A 111 9.33 5.04 8.35
C ARG A 111 8.14 4.22 7.85
N LEU A 112 7.76 3.17 8.58
CA LEU A 112 6.56 2.39 8.26
C LEU A 112 5.29 3.23 8.40
N GLY A 113 5.18 4.05 9.45
CA GLY A 113 4.05 4.96 9.66
C GLY A 113 3.93 5.99 8.54
N ALA A 114 5.05 6.61 8.12
CA ALA A 114 5.07 7.52 6.97
C ALA A 114 4.64 6.81 5.68
N GLY A 115 5.12 5.58 5.45
CA GLY A 115 4.69 4.77 4.32
C GLY A 115 3.18 4.46 4.33
N MET A 116 2.63 4.14 5.50
CA MET A 116 1.18 3.91 5.67
C MET A 116 0.36 5.17 5.38
N GLU A 117 0.83 6.33 5.82
CA GLU A 117 0.18 7.63 5.55
C GLU A 117 0.18 7.93 4.05
N SER A 118 1.32 7.76 3.39
CA SER A 118 1.43 7.99 1.95
C SER A 118 0.56 7.02 1.14
N LEU A 119 0.48 5.75 1.55
CA LEU A 119 -0.43 4.77 0.95
C LEU A 119 -1.91 5.13 1.18
N GLY A 120 -2.25 5.66 2.36
CA GLY A 120 -3.59 6.16 2.67
C GLY A 120 -3.99 7.33 1.77
N HIS A 121 -3.09 8.30 1.60
CA HIS A 121 -3.29 9.43 0.68
C HIS A 121 -3.41 8.99 -0.78
N ALA A 122 -2.54 8.07 -1.22
CA ALA A 122 -2.61 7.50 -2.56
C ALA A 122 -3.93 6.78 -2.81
N ALA A 123 -4.39 5.96 -1.86
CA ALA A 123 -5.67 5.26 -1.96
C ALA A 123 -6.87 6.22 -2.02
N ALA A 124 -6.86 7.27 -1.19
CA ALA A 124 -7.91 8.30 -1.21
C ALA A 124 -7.93 9.06 -2.55
N SER A 125 -6.75 9.44 -3.06
CA SER A 125 -6.60 10.11 -4.35
C SER A 125 -7.12 9.22 -5.49
N LEU A 126 -6.72 7.95 -5.53
CA LEU A 126 -7.19 6.98 -6.52
C LEU A 126 -8.71 6.78 -6.46
N ASN A 127 -9.31 6.78 -5.27
CA ASN A 127 -10.75 6.67 -5.14
C ASN A 127 -11.46 7.87 -5.80
N VAL A 128 -11.01 9.09 -5.51
CA VAL A 128 -11.55 10.32 -6.12
C VAL A 128 -11.41 10.29 -7.64
N THR A 129 -10.21 9.96 -8.14
CA THR A 129 -9.96 9.86 -9.59
C THR A 129 -10.83 8.77 -10.23
N SER A 130 -11.00 7.62 -9.59
CA SER A 130 -11.84 6.53 -10.10
C SER A 130 -13.31 6.93 -10.19
N ASN A 131 -13.83 7.65 -9.20
CA ASN A 131 -15.21 8.14 -9.20
C ASN A 131 -15.42 9.19 -10.30
N ALA A 132 -14.46 10.11 -10.48
CA ALA A 132 -14.50 11.08 -11.57
C ALA A 132 -14.46 10.41 -12.95
N ALA A 133 -13.58 9.42 -13.15
CA ALA A 133 -13.48 8.67 -14.39
C ALA A 133 -14.76 7.88 -14.71
N ASN A 134 -15.33 7.21 -13.70
CA ASN A 134 -16.59 6.47 -13.84
C ASN A 134 -17.76 7.42 -14.18
N ALA A 135 -17.83 8.59 -13.53
CA ALA A 135 -18.83 9.60 -13.83
C ALA A 135 -18.71 10.13 -15.26
N SER A 136 -17.50 10.49 -15.70
CA SER A 136 -17.25 10.91 -17.09
C SER A 136 -17.61 9.81 -18.08
N GLN A 137 -17.30 8.54 -17.77
CA GLN A 137 -17.67 7.42 -18.64
C GLN A 137 -19.19 7.24 -18.72
N SER A 138 -19.93 7.40 -17.62
CA SER A 138 -21.40 7.38 -17.63
C SER A 138 -21.94 8.49 -18.53
N LEU A 139 -21.44 9.71 -18.38
CA LEU A 139 -21.86 10.85 -19.20
C LEU A 139 -21.58 10.64 -20.70
N ILE A 140 -20.43 10.08 -21.06
CA ILE A 140 -20.11 9.78 -22.46
C ILE A 140 -21.10 8.75 -23.04
N ARG A 141 -21.40 7.68 -22.29
CA ARG A 141 -22.35 6.64 -22.73
C ARG A 141 -23.79 7.17 -22.81
N GLU A 142 -24.19 8.00 -21.85
CA GLU A 142 -25.50 8.65 -21.85
C GLU A 142 -25.64 9.63 -23.03
N LEU A 143 -24.59 10.39 -23.34
CA LEU A 143 -24.57 11.30 -24.48
C LEU A 143 -24.66 10.54 -25.81
N ASP A 144 -23.92 9.45 -25.97
CA ASP A 144 -23.98 8.60 -27.17
C ASP A 144 -25.38 7.98 -27.35
N THR A 145 -25.96 7.48 -26.26
CA THR A 145 -27.33 6.95 -26.26
C THR A 145 -28.36 8.04 -26.62
N ALA A 146 -28.18 9.26 -26.11
CA ALA A 146 -29.04 10.38 -26.45
C ALA A 146 -28.90 10.77 -27.94
N GLN A 147 -27.68 10.76 -28.49
CA GLN A 147 -27.42 11.03 -29.90
C GLN A 147 -28.07 9.98 -30.81
N GLU A 148 -27.97 8.69 -30.47
CA GLU A 148 -28.63 7.64 -31.25
C GLU A 148 -30.16 7.74 -31.13
N SER A 149 -30.69 8.15 -29.97
CA SER A 149 -32.13 8.42 -29.81
C SER A 149 -32.63 9.57 -30.70
N ILE A 150 -31.83 10.64 -30.83
CA ILE A 150 -32.13 11.76 -31.74
C ILE A 150 -32.04 11.29 -33.20
N ARG A 151 -31.03 10.48 -33.54
CA ARG A 151 -30.86 9.95 -34.89
C ARG A 151 -32.01 9.02 -35.28
N LEU A 152 -32.42 8.13 -34.37
CA LEU A 152 -33.56 7.24 -34.53
C LEU A 152 -34.85 8.05 -34.73
N SER A 153 -35.11 9.05 -33.89
CA SER A 153 -36.28 9.93 -34.01
C SER A 153 -36.30 10.70 -35.33
N ARG A 154 -35.16 11.27 -35.75
CA ARG A 154 -35.02 11.91 -37.06
C ARG A 154 -35.34 10.95 -38.21
N ASN A 155 -34.83 9.71 -38.15
CA ASN A 155 -35.10 8.70 -39.17
C ASN A 155 -36.58 8.29 -39.20
N GLN A 156 -37.24 8.20 -38.04
CA GLN A 156 -38.68 7.93 -37.96
C GLN A 156 -39.50 9.08 -38.56
N ILE A 157 -39.19 10.33 -38.22
CA ILE A 157 -39.82 11.52 -38.82
C ILE A 157 -39.60 11.53 -40.33
N MET A 158 -38.37 11.29 -40.79
CA MET A 158 -38.06 11.21 -42.22
C MET A 158 -38.91 10.13 -42.91
N SER A 159 -39.01 8.93 -42.34
CA SER A 159 -39.83 7.85 -42.89
C SER A 159 -41.32 8.18 -42.90
N GLN A 160 -41.84 8.85 -41.86
CA GLN A 160 -43.24 9.28 -41.81
C GLN A 160 -43.51 10.41 -42.82
N SER A 161 -42.60 11.38 -42.94
CA SER A 161 -42.65 12.44 -43.95
C SER A 161 -42.56 11.90 -45.36
N SER A 162 -41.70 10.92 -45.64
CA SER A 162 -41.65 10.26 -46.96
C SER A 162 -42.98 9.59 -47.29
N ARG A 163 -43.61 8.89 -46.33
CA ARG A 163 -44.94 8.29 -46.53
C ARG A 163 -46.02 9.35 -46.78
N ALA A 164 -46.03 10.44 -46.00
CA ALA A 164 -46.98 11.53 -46.18
C ALA A 164 -46.78 12.27 -47.52
N MET A 165 -45.53 12.51 -47.92
CA MET A 165 -45.19 13.10 -49.22
C MET A 165 -45.57 12.16 -50.37
N PHE A 166 -45.44 10.84 -50.23
CA PHE A 166 -45.95 9.89 -51.21
C PHE A 166 -47.47 10.00 -51.37
N VAL A 167 -48.22 10.08 -50.26
CA VAL A 167 -49.68 10.26 -50.29
C VAL A 167 -50.06 11.60 -50.93
N GLN A 168 -49.36 12.69 -50.57
CA GLN A 168 -49.64 14.02 -51.10
C GLN A 168 -49.26 14.17 -52.58
N ALA A 169 -48.15 13.57 -53.03
CA ALA A 169 -47.78 13.52 -54.44
C ALA A 169 -48.80 12.73 -55.27
N ASN A 170 -49.32 11.61 -54.73
CA ASN A 170 -50.38 10.86 -55.39
C ASN A 170 -51.69 11.66 -55.48
N GLN A 171 -52.08 12.36 -54.41
CA GLN A 171 -53.29 13.20 -54.40
C GLN A 171 -53.19 14.35 -55.41
N ILE A 172 -52.05 15.03 -55.49
CA ILE A 172 -51.80 16.06 -56.51
C ILE A 172 -51.88 15.47 -57.91
N ALA A 173 -51.24 14.31 -58.15
CA ALA A 173 -51.28 13.64 -59.46
C ALA A 173 -52.71 13.29 -59.88
N THR A 174 -53.54 12.78 -58.98
CA THR A 174 -54.96 12.48 -59.27
C THR A 174 -55.81 13.75 -59.43
N SER A 175 -55.43 14.86 -58.80
CA SER A 175 -56.15 16.15 -58.91
C SER A 175 -55.91 16.81 -60.27
N VAL A 176 -54.72 16.64 -60.85
CA VAL A 176 -54.39 17.09 -62.21
C VAL A 176 -55.07 16.23 -63.27
N LEU A 177 -55.26 14.92 -63.00
CA LEU A 177 -55.98 14.02 -63.91
C LEU A 177 -57.50 14.31 -63.96
N ASN A 178 -58.04 14.95 -62.92
CA ASN A 178 -59.42 15.46 -62.87
C ASN A 178 -59.55 16.91 -63.40
N LEU A 179 -58.65 17.36 -64.27
CA LEU A 179 -58.87 18.52 -65.15
C LEU A 179 -59.37 18.10 -66.55
N PRO A 180 -60.59 17.55 -66.73
CA PRO A 180 -61.26 17.55 -68.02
C PRO A 180 -62.05 18.84 -68.23
N ARG A 181 -61.68 19.56 -69.31
CA ARG A 181 -62.40 20.60 -70.08
C ARG A 181 -63.31 21.59 -69.35
#